data_AF-D9S148-F1
#
_entry.id   AF-D9S148-F1
#
_cell.length_a   1.000
_cell.length_b   1.000
_cell.length_c   1.000
_cell.angle_alpha   90.00
_cell.angle_beta   90.00
_cell.angle_gamma   90.00
#
_symmetry.space_group_name_H-M   'P 1'
#
loop_
_entity.id
_entity.type
_entity.pdbx_description
1 polymer ?
#
loop_
_entity_poly.entity_id
_entity_poly.type
_entity_poly.pdbx_seq_one_letter_code
_entity_poly.pdbx_strand_id
1 'polypeptide(L)'
;MNKKSRFAAFLLSFIPGLGHFYLGFSARGFIFLGLYLGALFGGMGLAVITGENEFFMLLPFALLVIWFISMVDAISLVDLPATEEYLKGAEGEGAVENPARSAPRCVSNRTVIAAALSLVPGAGHMYLGFMRYGAELMGTFFMALFLMGWLNMSFFLFLLPIIWFYSLFDAIHRAEGNVPPDNLEDSPLSWINRNPRLTGAGLILLGCLAVLDRIIFPLIEWRMRSYFYTGLVSFILIFAGIKLITTGGAGLKTKEKGGDSEP
;
A
#
# COMPACT_ATOMS: atom_id res chain seq x y z
N MET A 1 -2.03 -12.90 38.50
CA MET A 1 -2.40 -11.55 38.03
C MET A 1 -3.88 -11.54 37.67
N ASN A 2 -4.63 -10.48 37.99
CA ASN A 2 -6.06 -10.41 37.71
C ASN A 2 -6.33 -10.44 36.20
N LYS A 3 -7.23 -11.34 35.74
CA LYS A 3 -7.72 -11.32 34.36
C LYS A 3 -8.34 -9.96 34.08
N LYS A 4 -7.83 -9.26 33.06
CA LYS A 4 -8.41 -7.99 32.59
C LYS A 4 -9.80 -8.25 32.01
N SER A 5 -10.74 -7.35 32.27
CA SER A 5 -12.14 -7.54 31.87
C SER A 5 -12.36 -7.12 30.41
N ARG A 6 -12.98 -8.00 29.62
CA ARG A 6 -13.44 -7.71 28.24
C ARG A 6 -14.37 -6.49 28.22
N PHE A 7 -15.27 -6.40 29.20
CA PHE A 7 -16.21 -5.29 29.30
C PHE A 7 -15.51 -3.96 29.55
N ALA A 8 -14.48 -3.95 30.41
CA ALA A 8 -13.69 -2.74 30.65
C ALA A 8 -12.89 -2.32 29.41
N ALA A 9 -12.27 -3.27 28.69
CA ALA A 9 -11.57 -2.99 27.44
C ALA A 9 -12.52 -2.43 26.36
N PHE A 10 -13.72 -3.00 26.22
CA PHE A 10 -14.76 -2.50 25.32
C PHE A 10 -15.19 -1.06 25.67
N LEU A 11 -15.50 -0.81 26.94
CA LEU A 11 -15.98 0.50 27.40
C LEU A 11 -14.91 1.59 27.24
N LEU A 12 -13.64 1.27 27.51
CA LEU A 12 -12.52 2.17 27.27
C LEU A 12 -12.25 2.40 25.78
N SER A 13 -12.52 1.42 24.92
CA SER A 13 -12.30 1.54 23.47
C SER A 13 -13.25 2.52 22.78
N PHE A 14 -14.22 3.10 23.50
CA PHE A 14 -15.04 4.19 22.99
C PHE A 14 -14.17 5.40 22.56
N ILE A 15 -13.02 5.61 23.21
CA ILE A 15 -11.99 6.54 22.75
C ILE A 15 -10.85 5.70 22.16
N PRO A 16 -10.53 5.86 20.85
CA PRO A 16 -9.51 5.05 20.19
C PRO A 16 -8.17 5.13 20.92
N GLY A 17 -7.62 3.96 21.23
CA GLY A 17 -6.35 3.80 21.94
C GLY A 17 -6.44 3.65 23.47
N LEU A 18 -7.53 4.05 24.14
CA LEU A 18 -7.65 3.89 25.60
C LEU A 18 -7.80 2.43 26.04
N GLY A 19 -8.52 1.61 25.26
CA GLY A 19 -8.62 0.16 25.51
C GLY A 19 -7.25 -0.53 25.53
N HIS A 20 -6.35 -0.13 24.63
CA HIS A 20 -4.97 -0.65 24.56
C HIS A 20 -4.13 -0.27 25.79
N PHE A 21 -4.28 0.95 26.30
CA PHE A 21 -3.59 1.37 27.53
C PHE A 21 -4.03 0.54 28.74
N TYR A 22 -5.34 0.26 28.87
CA TYR A 22 -5.84 -0.61 29.91
C TYR A 22 -5.27 -2.03 29.83
N LEU A 23 -5.11 -2.55 28.60
CA LEU A 23 -4.52 -3.86 28.37
C LEU A 23 -2.99 -3.87 28.49
N GLY A 24 -2.33 -2.72 28.61
CA GLY A 24 -0.88 -2.58 28.77
C GLY A 24 -0.12 -2.53 27.44
N PHE A 25 -0.84 -2.47 26.31
CA PHE A 25 -0.26 -2.33 24.97
C PHE A 25 -0.10 -0.85 24.60
N SER A 26 0.72 -0.11 25.37
CA SER A 26 0.82 1.35 25.25
C SER A 26 1.22 1.84 23.86
N ALA A 27 2.11 1.12 23.16
CA ALA A 27 2.48 1.45 21.78
C ALA A 27 1.26 1.49 20.83
N ARG A 28 0.36 0.49 20.91
CA ARG A 28 -0.85 0.47 20.09
C ARG A 28 -1.84 1.56 20.49
N GLY A 29 -1.95 1.83 21.79
CA GLY A 29 -2.77 2.92 22.31
C GLY A 29 -2.39 4.26 21.68
N PHE A 30 -1.09 4.58 21.67
CA PHE A 30 -0.60 5.81 21.03
C PHE A 30 -0.83 5.84 19.51
N ILE A 31 -0.73 4.71 18.82
CA ILE A 31 -0.97 4.67 17.36
C ILE A 31 -2.43 4.99 17.05
N PHE A 32 -3.39 4.30 17.67
CA PHE A 32 -4.80 4.54 17.40
C PHE A 32 -5.27 5.91 17.87
N LEU A 33 -4.77 6.38 19.02
CA LEU A 33 -5.02 7.74 19.49
C LEU A 33 -4.44 8.78 18.52
N GLY A 34 -3.19 8.59 18.08
CA GLY A 34 -2.52 9.46 17.13
C GLY A 34 -3.21 9.50 15.76
N LEU A 35 -3.65 8.36 15.24
CA LEU A 35 -4.43 8.27 14.00
C LEU A 35 -5.78 9.00 14.14
N TYR A 36 -6.48 8.79 15.25
CA TYR A 36 -7.76 9.44 15.49
C TYR A 36 -7.63 10.97 15.61
N LEU A 37 -6.69 11.46 16.42
CA LEU A 37 -6.42 12.89 16.56
C LEU A 37 -5.86 13.49 15.27
N GLY A 38 -4.98 12.79 14.58
CA GLY A 38 -4.41 13.21 13.30
C GLY A 38 -5.48 13.35 12.22
N ALA A 39 -6.42 12.40 12.13
CA ALA A 39 -7.56 12.51 11.22
C ALA A 39 -8.48 13.67 11.61
N LEU A 40 -8.79 13.85 12.90
CA LEU A 40 -9.62 14.94 13.42
C LEU A 40 -9.03 16.31 13.08
N PHE A 41 -7.81 16.59 13.55
CA PHE A 41 -7.17 17.89 13.36
C PHE A 41 -6.73 18.11 11.92
N GLY A 42 -6.24 17.07 11.24
CA GLY A 42 -5.82 17.14 9.84
C GLY A 42 -6.99 17.42 8.91
N GLY A 43 -8.10 16.68 9.05
CA GLY A 43 -9.29 16.89 8.23
C GLY A 43 -9.98 18.21 8.50
N MET A 44 -10.12 18.63 9.77
CA MET A 44 -10.64 19.96 10.10
C MET A 44 -9.72 21.08 9.59
N GLY A 45 -8.40 20.94 9.77
CA GLY A 45 -7.42 21.91 9.30
C GLY A 45 -7.46 22.08 7.79
N LEU A 46 -7.52 20.97 7.05
CA LEU A 46 -7.67 21.00 5.59
C LEU A 46 -8.98 21.68 5.18
N ALA A 47 -10.12 21.34 5.79
CA ALA A 47 -11.41 21.97 5.49
C ALA A 47 -11.37 23.50 5.66
N VAL A 48 -10.71 23.97 6.72
CA VAL A 48 -10.56 25.42 6.97
C VAL A 48 -9.62 26.08 5.97
N ILE A 49 -8.50 25.43 5.61
CA ILE A 49 -7.49 26.00 4.70
C ILE A 49 -8.02 26.05 3.27
N THR A 50 -8.67 25.00 2.79
CA THR A 50 -9.18 24.94 1.42
C THR A 50 -10.52 25.67 1.28
N GLY A 51 -11.27 25.84 2.37
CA GLY A 51 -12.64 26.35 2.33
C GLY A 51 -13.63 25.35 1.73
N GLU A 52 -13.20 24.11 1.52
CA GLU A 52 -13.96 23.07 0.83
C GLU A 52 -14.69 22.18 1.84
N ASN A 53 -15.97 21.91 1.56
CA ASN A 53 -16.85 21.17 2.48
C ASN A 53 -16.64 19.65 2.42
N GLU A 54 -16.02 19.10 1.38
CA GLU A 54 -15.87 17.65 1.23
C GLU A 54 -15.04 17.06 2.38
N PHE A 55 -14.01 17.76 2.84
CA PHE A 55 -13.19 17.31 3.98
C PHE A 55 -14.01 17.18 5.26
N PHE A 56 -14.93 18.12 5.51
CA PHE A 56 -15.82 18.07 6.67
C PHE A 56 -16.83 16.92 6.57
N MET A 57 -17.36 16.65 5.37
CA MET A 57 -18.31 15.56 5.13
C MET A 57 -17.66 14.17 5.25
N LEU A 58 -16.42 14.02 4.79
CA LEU A 58 -15.69 12.75 4.82
C LEU A 58 -15.06 12.45 6.20
N LEU A 59 -14.75 13.48 6.97
CA LEU A 59 -14.13 13.36 8.30
C LEU A 59 -14.85 12.39 9.25
N PRO A 60 -16.17 12.49 9.51
CA PRO A 60 -16.86 11.59 10.44
C PRO A 60 -16.79 10.13 9.98
N PHE A 61 -16.77 9.87 8.66
CA PHE A 61 -16.60 8.53 8.13
C PHE A 61 -15.21 7.98 8.43
N ALA A 62 -14.15 8.76 8.20
CA ALA A 62 -12.79 8.37 8.55
C ALA A 62 -12.62 8.09 10.06
N LEU A 63 -13.18 8.96 10.91
CA LEU A 63 -13.14 8.78 12.36
C LEU A 63 -13.89 7.52 12.81
N LEU A 64 -15.05 7.22 12.22
CA LEU A 64 -15.82 6.01 12.51
C LEU A 64 -15.05 4.74 12.14
N VAL A 65 -14.39 4.72 10.99
CA VAL A 65 -13.58 3.58 10.54
C VAL A 65 -12.38 3.37 11.49
N ILE A 66 -11.63 4.43 11.82
CA ILE A 66 -10.49 4.35 12.76
C ILE A 66 -10.97 3.87 14.13
N TRP A 67 -12.09 4.40 14.61
CA TRP A 67 -12.69 4.01 15.88
C TRP A 67 -13.06 2.54 15.90
N PHE A 68 -13.77 2.06 14.88
CA PHE A 68 -14.20 0.69 14.79
C PHE A 68 -13.01 -0.29 14.74
N ILE A 69 -11.99 0.01 13.93
CA ILE A 69 -10.77 -0.81 13.85
C ILE A 69 -10.06 -0.83 15.20
N SER A 70 -9.92 0.32 15.87
CA SER A 70 -9.29 0.41 17.19
C SER A 70 -10.03 -0.44 18.24
N MET A 71 -11.37 -0.40 18.23
CA MET A 71 -12.20 -1.17 19.14
C MET A 71 -12.04 -2.68 18.90
N VAL A 72 -12.11 -3.13 17.65
CA VAL A 72 -11.94 -4.55 17.30
C VAL A 72 -10.54 -5.04 17.69
N ASP A 73 -9.49 -4.27 17.43
CA ASP A 73 -8.12 -4.62 17.83
C ASP A 73 -7.98 -4.72 19.36
N ALA A 74 -8.52 -3.76 20.11
CA ALA A 74 -8.48 -3.78 21.57
C ALA A 74 -9.20 -5.01 22.17
N ILE A 75 -10.37 -5.38 21.65
CA ILE A 75 -11.11 -6.56 22.10
C ILE A 75 -10.32 -7.84 21.80
N SER A 76 -9.71 -7.92 20.62
CA SER A 76 -8.92 -9.09 20.22
C SER A 76 -7.71 -9.35 21.14
N LEU A 77 -7.20 -8.31 21.79
CA LEU A 77 -6.07 -8.39 22.72
C LEU A 77 -6.43 -8.90 24.11
N VAL A 78 -7.72 -8.89 24.49
CA VAL A 78 -8.17 -9.43 25.79
C VAL A 78 -8.08 -10.95 25.83
N ASP A 79 -8.23 -11.58 24.66
CA ASP A 79 -8.27 -13.03 24.49
C ASP A 79 -6.89 -13.65 24.37
N LEU A 80 -5.85 -12.82 24.35
CA LEU A 80 -4.48 -13.28 24.33
C LEU A 80 -4.12 -13.85 25.72
N PRO A 81 -3.80 -15.15 25.84
CA PRO A 81 -3.20 -15.66 27.05
C PRO A 81 -1.90 -14.88 27.27
N ALA A 82 -1.72 -14.35 28.48
CA ALA A 82 -0.57 -13.54 28.82
C ALA A 82 0.71 -14.27 28.36
N THR A 83 1.53 -13.56 27.60
CA THR A 83 2.82 -13.94 27.01
C THR A 83 3.76 -14.74 27.95
N GLU A 84 3.49 -14.75 29.25
CA GLU A 84 4.17 -15.48 30.31
C GLU A 84 4.09 -17.02 30.17
N GLU A 85 3.01 -17.58 29.61
CA GLU A 85 2.88 -19.04 29.38
C GLU A 85 3.69 -19.50 28.15
N TYR A 86 3.85 -18.62 27.16
CA TYR A 86 4.65 -18.86 25.95
C TYR A 86 6.16 -18.74 26.22
N LEU A 87 6.57 -17.80 27.08
CA LEU A 87 7.96 -17.67 27.52
C LEU A 87 8.41 -18.86 28.39
N LYS A 88 7.52 -19.42 29.23
CA LYS A 88 7.80 -20.65 29.99
C LYS A 88 7.84 -21.90 29.12
N GLY A 89 7.07 -21.95 28.03
CA GLY A 89 7.12 -23.05 27.07
C GLY A 89 8.41 -23.11 26.24
N ALA A 90 9.10 -21.97 26.07
CA ALA A 90 10.35 -21.87 25.32
C ALA A 90 11.61 -22.29 26.12
N GLU A 91 11.50 -22.43 27.45
CA GLU A 91 12.55 -23.00 28.30
C GLU A 91 12.47 -24.54 28.39
N GLY A 92 11.42 -25.15 27.83
CA GLY A 92 11.28 -26.60 27.72
C GLY A 92 12.05 -27.16 26.52
N GLU A 93 12.94 -28.11 26.79
CA GLU A 93 13.82 -28.77 25.81
C GLU A 93 13.06 -29.30 24.59
N GLY A 94 13.40 -28.75 23.42
CA GLY A 94 12.93 -29.24 22.13
C GLY A 94 13.08 -28.17 21.07
N ALA A 95 14.16 -28.27 20.29
CA ALA A 95 14.44 -27.38 19.17
C ALA A 95 13.24 -27.33 18.19
N VAL A 96 12.45 -26.25 18.26
CA VAL A 96 11.52 -25.87 17.20
C VAL A 96 12.23 -24.83 16.35
N GLU A 97 12.65 -25.26 15.17
CA GLU A 97 13.02 -24.38 14.06
C GLU A 97 11.92 -23.33 13.85
N ASN A 98 12.30 -22.06 13.95
CA ASN A 98 11.46 -20.85 13.83
C ASN A 98 10.48 -20.56 14.99
N PRO A 99 10.94 -19.87 16.05
CA PRO A 99 10.07 -19.34 17.11
C PRO A 99 9.05 -18.28 16.62
N ALA A 100 9.18 -17.83 15.37
CA ALA A 100 8.29 -16.89 14.71
C ALA A 100 6.95 -17.51 14.24
N ARG A 101 6.86 -18.84 14.10
CA ARG A 101 5.63 -19.52 13.62
C ARG A 101 4.62 -19.88 14.72
N SER A 102 5.03 -19.86 15.99
CA SER A 102 4.24 -20.35 17.12
C SER A 102 3.63 -19.26 18.01
N ALA A 103 3.92 -17.98 17.78
CA ALA A 103 3.19 -16.91 18.43
C ALA A 103 1.73 -16.90 17.92
N PRO A 104 0.72 -16.69 18.78
CA PRO A 104 -0.64 -16.49 18.32
C PRO A 104 -0.63 -15.36 17.27
N ARG A 105 -1.50 -15.48 16.25
CA ARG A 105 -1.67 -14.53 15.13
C ARG A 105 -2.20 -13.17 15.60
N CYS A 106 -1.63 -12.59 16.65
CA CYS A 106 -1.86 -11.22 17.07
C CYS A 106 -0.83 -10.36 16.32
N VAL A 107 -1.35 -9.51 15.42
CA VAL A 107 -0.60 -8.51 14.64
C VAL A 107 0.45 -7.87 15.55
N SER A 108 1.75 -8.12 15.35
CA SER A 108 2.79 -7.62 16.28
C SER A 108 2.73 -6.10 16.40
N ASN A 109 3.15 -5.52 17.54
CA ASN A 109 3.27 -4.05 17.66
C ASN A 109 4.12 -3.48 16.51
N ARG A 110 5.14 -4.21 16.06
CA ARG A 110 5.96 -3.85 14.89
C ARG A 110 5.11 -3.76 13.62
N THR A 111 4.19 -4.69 13.40
CA THR A 111 3.25 -4.70 12.26
C THR A 111 2.27 -3.55 12.32
N VAL A 112 1.69 -3.27 13.49
CA VAL A 112 0.78 -2.12 13.67
C VAL A 112 1.51 -0.79 13.41
N ILE A 113 2.73 -0.63 13.94
CA ILE A 113 3.53 0.58 13.70
C ILE A 113 3.90 0.70 12.22
N ALA A 114 4.37 -0.38 11.60
CA ALA A 114 4.70 -0.38 10.18
C ALA A 114 3.49 -0.06 9.31
N ALA A 115 2.31 -0.60 9.61
CA ALA A 115 1.07 -0.31 8.91
C ALA A 115 0.69 1.18 9.04
N ALA A 116 0.72 1.73 10.25
CA ALA A 116 0.42 3.13 10.50
C ALA A 116 1.40 4.07 9.78
N LEU A 117 2.71 3.76 9.83
CA LEU A 117 3.72 4.55 9.12
C LEU A 117 3.59 4.43 7.59
N SER A 118 3.11 3.30 7.07
CA SER A 118 2.93 3.09 5.63
C SER A 118 1.76 3.86 5.02
N LEU A 119 0.96 4.58 5.84
CA LEU A 119 0.08 5.62 5.34
C LEU A 119 0.86 6.67 4.53
N VAL A 120 2.12 6.91 4.90
CA VAL A 120 3.09 7.60 4.06
C VAL A 120 3.89 6.55 3.28
N PRO A 121 3.78 6.50 1.94
CA PRO A 121 4.49 5.50 1.13
C PRO A 121 5.99 5.46 1.43
N GLY A 122 6.50 4.26 1.68
CA GLY A 122 7.90 4.00 2.01
C GLY A 122 8.31 4.19 3.49
N ALA A 123 7.55 4.93 4.30
CA ALA A 123 7.94 5.21 5.68
C ALA A 123 7.86 3.96 6.59
N GLY A 124 6.88 3.08 6.40
CA GLY A 124 6.83 1.81 7.12
C GLY A 124 8.00 0.88 6.80
N HIS A 125 8.46 0.84 5.54
CA HIS A 125 9.67 0.10 5.16
C HIS A 125 10.93 0.62 5.84
N MET A 126 11.07 1.94 5.95
CA MET A 126 12.20 2.57 6.66
C MET A 126 12.19 2.18 8.14
N TYR A 127 11.02 2.17 8.80
CA TYR A 127 10.87 1.71 10.18
C TYR A 127 11.28 0.24 10.36
N LEU A 128 11.00 -0.62 9.38
CA LEU A 128 11.38 -2.03 9.42
C LEU A 128 12.88 -2.27 9.19
N GLY A 129 13.66 -1.23 8.85
CA GLY A 129 15.10 -1.30 8.57
C GLY A 129 15.45 -1.24 7.07
N PHE A 130 14.46 -1.25 6.18
CA PHE A 130 14.66 -1.19 4.72
C PHE A 130 14.77 0.25 4.22
N MET A 131 15.78 0.98 4.72
CA MET A 131 15.93 2.42 4.51
C MET A 131 15.99 2.82 3.03
N ARG A 132 16.85 2.17 2.23
CA ARG A 132 17.01 2.49 0.81
C ARG A 132 15.71 2.26 0.06
N TYR A 133 15.16 1.04 0.14
CA TYR A 133 13.92 0.66 -0.52
C TYR A 133 12.73 1.54 -0.13
N GLY A 134 12.58 1.86 1.16
CA GLY A 134 11.56 2.80 1.63
C GLY A 134 11.71 4.20 1.03
N ALA A 135 12.94 4.72 0.94
CA ALA A 135 13.21 5.99 0.28
C ALA A 135 12.90 5.94 -1.24
N GLU A 136 13.13 4.81 -1.92
CA GLU A 136 12.79 4.66 -3.33
C GLU A 136 11.27 4.65 -3.58
N LEU A 137 10.50 3.96 -2.74
CA LEU A 137 9.03 3.99 -2.79
C LEU A 137 8.48 5.38 -2.50
N MET A 138 9.03 6.04 -1.47
CA MET A 138 8.67 7.42 -1.12
C MET A 138 8.98 8.36 -2.29
N GLY A 139 10.19 8.27 -2.86
CA GLY A 139 10.60 9.05 -4.01
C GLY A 139 9.73 8.80 -5.24
N THR A 140 9.36 7.56 -5.51
CA THR A 140 8.48 7.19 -6.64
C THR A 140 7.08 7.77 -6.47
N PHE A 141 6.51 7.69 -5.27
CA PHE A 141 5.19 8.26 -4.97
C PHE A 141 5.18 9.79 -5.11
N PHE A 142 6.14 10.48 -4.51
CA PHE A 142 6.24 11.94 -4.62
C PHE A 142 6.62 12.40 -6.02
N MET A 143 7.42 11.63 -6.77
CA MET A 143 7.70 11.90 -8.19
C MET A 143 6.41 11.79 -9.01
N ALA A 144 5.57 10.79 -8.78
CA ALA A 144 4.28 10.66 -9.45
C ALA A 144 3.35 11.84 -9.12
N LEU A 145 3.29 12.29 -7.85
CA LEU A 145 2.56 13.50 -7.44
C LEU A 145 3.08 14.76 -8.15
N PHE A 146 4.40 14.92 -8.19
CA PHE A 146 5.03 16.05 -8.85
C PHE A 146 4.71 16.07 -10.35
N LEU A 147 4.86 14.94 -11.04
CA LEU A 147 4.54 14.82 -12.47
C LEU A 147 3.05 15.02 -12.75
N MET A 148 2.16 14.54 -11.89
CA MET A 148 0.72 14.80 -11.97
C MET A 148 0.43 16.30 -12.00
N GLY A 149 0.96 17.04 -11.02
CA GLY A 149 0.73 18.48 -10.90
C GLY A 149 1.42 19.28 -12.01
N TRP A 150 2.67 18.96 -12.33
CA TRP A 150 3.47 19.69 -13.30
C TRP A 150 3.01 19.48 -14.74
N LEU A 151 2.80 18.21 -15.13
CA LEU A 151 2.36 17.85 -16.48
C LEU A 151 0.85 18.02 -16.67
N ASN A 152 0.08 18.16 -15.58
CA ASN A 152 -1.38 18.19 -15.60
C ASN A 152 -2.01 16.94 -16.25
N MET A 153 -1.32 15.81 -16.16
CA MET A 153 -1.76 14.55 -16.78
C MET A 153 -2.59 13.73 -15.79
N SER A 154 -3.87 13.51 -16.10
CA SER A 154 -4.80 12.76 -15.23
C SER A 154 -4.41 11.29 -15.04
N PHE A 155 -3.57 10.72 -15.90
CA PHE A 155 -3.10 9.34 -15.80
C PHE A 155 -2.41 9.02 -14.47
N PHE A 156 -1.65 9.98 -13.90
CA PHE A 156 -0.95 9.77 -12.64
C PHE A 156 -1.91 9.59 -11.44
N LEU A 157 -3.15 10.09 -11.54
CA LEU A 157 -4.17 9.91 -10.50
C LEU A 157 -4.45 8.42 -10.26
N PHE A 158 -4.43 7.60 -11.31
CA PHE A 158 -4.62 6.15 -11.18
C PHE A 158 -3.39 5.43 -10.61
N LEU A 159 -2.18 5.92 -10.89
CA LEU A 159 -0.93 5.35 -10.39
C LEU A 159 -0.76 5.55 -8.87
N LEU A 160 -1.21 6.69 -8.34
CA LEU A 160 -1.01 7.06 -6.93
C LEU A 160 -1.61 6.05 -5.95
N PRO A 161 -2.89 5.65 -6.04
CA PRO A 161 -3.44 4.60 -5.20
C PRO A 161 -2.71 3.28 -5.35
N ILE A 162 -2.31 2.90 -6.57
CA ILE A 162 -1.62 1.63 -6.83
C ILE A 162 -0.29 1.58 -6.08
N ILE A 163 0.53 2.64 -6.20
CA ILE A 163 1.82 2.74 -5.52
C ILE A 163 1.60 2.77 -4.00
N TRP A 164 0.59 3.49 -3.53
CA TRP A 164 0.26 3.59 -2.11
C TRP A 164 -0.16 2.25 -1.50
N PHE A 165 -1.13 1.55 -2.12
CA PHE A 165 -1.58 0.23 -1.66
C PHE A 165 -0.45 -0.80 -1.72
N TYR A 166 0.35 -0.79 -2.79
CA TYR A 166 1.53 -1.65 -2.88
C TYR A 166 2.49 -1.40 -1.70
N SER A 167 2.82 -0.14 -1.41
CA SER A 167 3.66 0.21 -0.27
C SER A 167 3.05 -0.22 1.06
N LEU A 168 1.75 0.00 1.27
CA LEU A 168 1.06 -0.35 2.50
C LEU A 168 1.10 -1.86 2.76
N PHE A 169 0.70 -2.65 1.76
CA PHE A 169 0.65 -4.09 1.90
C PHE A 169 2.05 -4.71 1.99
N ASP A 170 3.01 -4.27 1.18
CA ASP A 170 4.39 -4.78 1.23
C ASP A 170 5.03 -4.55 2.61
N ALA A 171 4.79 -3.39 3.23
CA ALA A 171 5.26 -3.12 4.59
C ALA A 171 4.63 -4.04 5.64
N ILE A 172 3.31 -4.29 5.54
CA ILE A 172 2.62 -5.21 6.46
C ILE A 172 3.20 -6.63 6.33
N HIS A 173 3.34 -7.15 5.11
CA HIS A 173 3.89 -8.50 4.87
C HIS A 173 5.33 -8.64 5.39
N ARG A 174 6.17 -7.61 5.19
CA ARG A 174 7.55 -7.59 5.72
C ARG A 174 7.60 -7.48 7.24
N ALA A 175 6.65 -6.78 7.85
CA ALA A 175 6.58 -6.66 9.31
C ALA A 175 6.20 -7.98 9.98
N GLU A 176 5.36 -8.79 9.32
CA GLU A 176 4.96 -10.13 9.76
C GLU A 176 6.07 -11.19 9.60
N GLY A 177 7.21 -10.85 8.99
CA GLY A 177 8.31 -11.80 8.79
C GLY A 177 8.04 -12.82 7.66
N ASN A 178 7.03 -12.57 6.82
CA ASN A 178 6.67 -13.42 5.70
C ASN A 178 7.60 -13.27 4.48
N VAL A 179 8.62 -12.42 4.56
CA VAL A 179 9.53 -12.10 3.45
C VAL A 179 10.99 -12.21 3.92
N PRO A 180 11.80 -13.13 3.34
CA PRO A 180 13.22 -13.23 3.65
C PRO A 180 13.99 -11.97 3.22
N PRO A 181 15.09 -11.61 3.92
CA PRO A 181 15.86 -10.39 3.66
C PRO A 181 16.57 -10.35 2.29
N ASP A 182 16.54 -11.43 1.51
CA ASP A 182 17.29 -11.56 0.25
C ASP A 182 16.67 -10.86 -0.97
N ASN A 183 15.44 -10.35 -0.89
CA ASN A 183 14.80 -9.58 -1.97
C ASN A 183 15.25 -8.08 -2.01
N LEU A 184 16.50 -7.80 -1.64
CA LEU A 184 17.09 -6.46 -1.65
C LEU A 184 17.52 -5.99 -3.05
N GLU A 185 17.55 -6.88 -4.05
CA GLU A 185 18.08 -6.57 -5.39
C GLU A 185 17.04 -6.07 -6.41
N ASP A 186 15.75 -6.36 -6.22
CA ASP A 186 14.67 -5.97 -7.15
C ASP A 186 14.08 -4.59 -6.83
N SER A 187 14.95 -3.61 -6.63
CA SER A 187 14.53 -2.22 -6.43
C SER A 187 14.15 -1.56 -7.76
N PRO A 188 13.10 -0.72 -7.84
CA PRO A 188 12.71 -0.05 -9.09
C PRO A 188 13.87 0.76 -9.70
N LEU A 189 14.75 1.36 -8.89
CA LEU A 189 15.95 2.03 -9.38
C LEU A 189 17.00 1.09 -9.96
N SER A 190 17.16 -0.12 -9.41
CA SER A 190 18.08 -1.11 -9.97
C SER A 190 17.59 -1.61 -11.34
N TRP A 191 16.28 -1.73 -11.52
CA TRP A 191 15.66 -2.05 -12.81
C TRP A 191 15.86 -0.93 -13.84
N ILE A 192 15.69 0.33 -13.44
CA ILE A 192 15.93 1.51 -14.30
C ILE A 192 17.38 1.51 -14.81
N ASN A 193 18.32 1.23 -13.90
CA ASN A 193 19.74 1.22 -14.22
C ASN A 193 20.14 -0.01 -15.08
N ARG A 194 19.45 -1.14 -14.91
CA ARG A 194 19.65 -2.35 -15.72
C ARG A 194 19.15 -2.18 -17.15
N ASN A 195 18.12 -1.35 -17.35
CA ASN A 195 17.45 -1.18 -18.65
C ASN A 195 17.39 0.30 -19.11
N PRO A 196 18.52 1.01 -19.27
CA PRO A 196 18.54 2.45 -19.56
C PRO A 196 17.87 2.80 -20.90
N ARG A 197 17.88 1.89 -21.87
CA ARG A 197 17.21 2.09 -23.17
C ARG A 197 15.69 2.17 -23.03
N LEU A 198 15.10 1.30 -22.20
CA LEU A 198 13.65 1.27 -21.98
C LEU A 198 13.21 2.47 -21.15
N THR A 199 13.98 2.84 -20.14
CA THR A 199 13.65 3.99 -19.29
C THR A 199 13.81 5.31 -20.02
N GLY A 200 14.87 5.45 -20.82
CA GLY A 200 15.04 6.58 -21.74
C GLY A 200 13.91 6.67 -22.76
N ALA A 201 13.52 5.55 -23.40
CA ALA A 201 12.39 5.52 -24.32
C ALA A 201 11.07 5.92 -23.64
N GLY A 202 10.84 5.47 -22.39
CA GLY A 202 9.69 5.86 -21.58
C GLY A 202 9.65 7.36 -21.28
N LEU A 203 10.79 7.96 -20.91
CA LEU A 203 10.91 9.40 -20.68
C LEU A 203 10.65 10.22 -21.95
N ILE A 204 11.20 9.78 -23.10
CA ILE A 204 10.96 10.43 -24.40
C ILE A 204 9.48 10.35 -24.75
N LEU A 205 8.86 9.18 -24.62
CA LEU A 205 7.42 8.99 -24.87
C LEU A 205 6.58 9.89 -23.97
N LEU A 206 6.90 9.97 -22.67
CA LEU A 206 6.23 10.84 -21.72
C LEU A 206 6.35 12.32 -22.11
N GLY A 207 7.53 12.75 -22.54
CA GLY A 207 7.78 14.11 -23.04
C GLY A 207 6.98 14.43 -24.31
N CYS A 208 6.95 13.50 -25.28
CA CYS A 208 6.13 13.63 -26.48
C CYS A 208 4.64 13.71 -26.14
N LEU A 209 4.15 12.88 -25.22
CA LEU A 209 2.76 12.93 -24.74
C LEU A 209 2.43 14.28 -24.10
N ALA A 210 3.33 14.84 -23.29
CA ALA A 210 3.16 16.15 -22.68
C ALA A 210 3.10 17.29 -23.72
N VAL A 211 3.96 17.25 -24.74
CA VAL A 211 3.92 18.21 -25.86
C VAL A 211 2.61 18.08 -26.64
N LEU A 212 2.19 16.86 -26.93
CA LEU A 212 0.96 16.60 -27.66
C LEU A 212 -0.25 17.14 -26.89
N ASP A 213 -0.34 16.86 -25.59
CA ASP A 213 -1.45 17.30 -24.75
C ASP A 213 -1.47 18.80 -24.47
N ARG A 214 -0.32 19.42 -24.24
CA ARG A 214 -0.23 20.81 -23.79
C ARG A 214 -0.04 21.82 -24.92
N ILE A 215 0.51 21.40 -26.06
CA ILE A 215 0.79 22.29 -27.20
C ILE A 215 -0.13 21.93 -28.38
N ILE A 216 -0.15 20.68 -28.81
CA ILE A 216 -0.85 20.29 -30.05
C ILE A 216 -2.36 20.25 -29.86
N PHE A 217 -2.88 19.56 -28.84
CA PHE A 217 -4.32 19.42 -28.64
C PHE A 217 -5.05 20.78 -28.46
N PRO A 218 -4.52 21.76 -27.71
CA PRO A 218 -5.09 23.11 -27.61
C PRO A 218 -5.24 23.84 -28.94
N LEU A 219 -4.36 23.59 -29.91
CA LEU A 219 -4.42 24.21 -31.25
C LEU A 219 -5.49 23.60 -32.14
N ILE A 220 -5.99 22.40 -31.82
CA ILE A 220 -7.01 21.69 -32.59
C ILE A 220 -8.41 22.14 -32.14
N GLU A 221 -9.28 22.44 -33.12
CA GLU A 221 -10.69 22.76 -32.88
C GLU A 221 -11.39 21.70 -32.01
N TRP A 222 -12.24 22.16 -31.10
CA TRP A 222 -12.97 21.32 -30.13
C TRP A 222 -13.68 20.12 -30.76
N ARG A 223 -14.21 20.27 -31.98
CA ARG A 223 -14.91 19.21 -32.72
C ARG A 223 -13.97 18.11 -33.20
N MET A 224 -12.76 18.46 -33.67
CA MET A 224 -11.76 17.46 -34.11
C MET A 224 -11.14 16.71 -32.93
N ARG A 225 -11.05 17.34 -31.75
CA ARG A 225 -10.44 16.72 -30.57
C ARG A 225 -11.17 15.44 -30.13
N SER A 226 -12.50 15.44 -30.14
CA SER A 226 -13.30 14.28 -29.74
C SER A 226 -13.12 13.09 -30.70
N TYR A 227 -13.01 13.36 -32.01
CA TYR A 227 -12.71 12.32 -33.01
C TYR A 227 -11.29 11.75 -32.82
N PHE A 228 -10.32 12.59 -32.46
CA PHE A 228 -8.95 12.14 -32.17
C PHE A 228 -8.89 11.18 -30.98
N TYR A 229 -9.53 11.51 -29.85
CA TYR A 229 -9.56 10.61 -28.68
C TYR A 229 -10.24 9.27 -29.02
N THR A 230 -11.40 9.32 -29.67
CA THR A 230 -12.16 8.11 -30.03
C THR A 230 -11.38 7.25 -31.03
N GLY A 231 -10.71 7.89 -32.00
CA GLY A 231 -9.85 7.21 -32.98
C GLY A 231 -8.63 6.54 -32.34
N LEU A 232 -7.95 7.24 -31.42
CA LEU A 232 -6.80 6.71 -30.68
C LEU A 232 -7.20 5.48 -29.84
N VAL A 233 -8.28 5.58 -29.05
CA VAL A 233 -8.77 4.48 -28.22
C VAL A 233 -9.16 3.27 -29.08
N SER A 234 -9.88 3.52 -30.18
CA SER A 234 -10.27 2.45 -31.11
C SER A 234 -9.05 1.76 -31.73
N PHE A 235 -8.05 2.53 -32.16
CA PHE A 235 -6.81 1.99 -32.73
C PHE A 235 -6.04 1.13 -31.72
N ILE A 236 -5.92 1.59 -30.47
CA ILE A 236 -5.30 0.85 -29.37
C ILE A 236 -6.04 -0.48 -29.12
N LEU A 237 -7.37 -0.46 -29.07
CA LEU A 237 -8.18 -1.67 -28.86
C LEU A 237 -8.06 -2.67 -30.02
N ILE A 238 -8.08 -2.20 -31.27
CA ILE A 238 -7.90 -3.05 -32.45
C ILE A 238 -6.52 -3.71 -32.41
N PHE A 239 -5.46 -2.92 -32.17
CA PHE A 239 -4.09 -3.44 -32.10
C PHE A 239 -3.92 -4.44 -30.94
N ALA A 240 -4.46 -4.13 -29.76
CA ALA A 240 -4.46 -5.02 -28.60
C ALA A 240 -5.21 -6.33 -28.89
N GLY A 241 -6.37 -6.27 -29.55
CA GLY A 241 -7.15 -7.43 -29.95
C GLY A 241 -6.40 -8.32 -30.95
N ILE A 242 -5.80 -7.74 -31.98
CA ILE A 242 -4.97 -8.47 -32.95
C ILE A 242 -3.79 -9.15 -32.25
N LYS A 243 -3.09 -8.42 -31.36
CA LYS A 243 -1.97 -8.98 -30.59
C LYS A 243 -2.42 -10.15 -29.71
N LEU A 244 -3.56 -10.02 -29.02
CA LEU A 244 -4.11 -11.06 -28.16
C LEU A 244 -4.43 -12.34 -28.94
N ILE A 245 -5.04 -12.22 -30.13
CA ILE A 245 -5.35 -13.36 -31.01
C ILE A 245 -4.06 -14.05 -31.49
N THR A 246 -3.07 -13.25 -31.90
CA THR A 246 -1.82 -13.78 -32.44
C THR A 246 -0.97 -14.45 -31.36
N THR A 247 -0.95 -13.91 -30.13
CA THR A 247 -0.21 -14.47 -28.99
C THR A 247 -0.94 -15.64 -28.32
N GLY A 248 -2.27 -15.60 -28.23
CA GLY A 248 -3.07 -16.71 -27.70
C GLY A 248 -2.96 -17.99 -28.54
N GLY A 249 -2.79 -17.86 -29.86
CA GLY A 249 -2.56 -18.99 -30.76
C GLY A 249 -1.15 -19.61 -30.69
N ALA A 250 -0.15 -18.85 -30.22
CA ALA A 250 1.23 -19.33 -30.14
C ALA A 250 1.51 -20.19 -28.89
N GLY A 251 0.78 -19.95 -27.78
CA GLY A 251 0.94 -20.71 -26.53
C GLY A 251 0.34 -22.12 -26.55
N LEU A 252 -0.63 -22.38 -27.43
CA LEU A 252 -1.31 -23.69 -27.52
C LEU A 252 -0.57 -24.70 -28.40
N LYS A 253 0.13 -24.24 -29.45
CA LYS A 253 0.86 -25.13 -30.38
C LYS A 253 2.10 -25.80 -29.79
N THR A 254 2.66 -25.26 -28.71
CA THR A 254 3.85 -25.85 -28.06
C THR A 254 3.47 -26.98 -27.10
N LYS A 255 2.21 -27.07 -26.65
CA LYS A 255 1.75 -28.13 -25.72
C LYS A 255 1.35 -29.43 -26.43
N GLU A 256 0.95 -29.37 -27.70
CA GLU A 256 0.57 -30.57 -28.47
C GLU A 256 1.76 -31.31 -29.11
N LYS A 257 2.93 -30.68 -29.27
CA LYS A 257 4.10 -31.32 -29.92
C LYS A 257 5.06 -32.04 -28.98
N GLY A 258 4.80 -32.08 -27.67
CA GLY A 258 5.65 -32.76 -26.68
C GLY A 258 5.08 -34.09 -26.15
N GLY A 259 3.95 -34.56 -26.67
CA GLY A 259 3.21 -35.70 -26.11
C GLY A 259 3.38 -37.05 -26.81
N ASP A 260 3.80 -37.08 -28.08
CA ASP A 260 3.84 -38.32 -28.86
C ASP A 260 5.21 -38.53 -29.50
N SER A 261 6.12 -39.19 -28.78
CA SER A 261 7.17 -40.06 -29.36
C SER A 261 8.05 -40.66 -28.27
N GLU A 262 7.63 -41.79 -27.70
CA GLU A 262 8.57 -42.84 -27.31
C GLU A 262 7.98 -44.20 -27.74
N PRO A 263 8.72 -45.02 -28.52
CA PRO A 263 8.35 -46.40 -28.82
C PRO A 263 8.64 -47.38 -27.67
#